data_AF-A0A1J5J7T4-F1
#
_entry.id   AF-A0A1J5J7T4-F1
#
_cell.length_a   1.000
_cell.length_b   1.000
_cell.length_c   1.000
_cell.angle_alpha   90.00
_cell.angle_beta   90.00
_cell.angle_gamma   90.00
#
_symmetry.space_group_name_H-M   'P 1'
#
loop_
_entity.id
_entity.type
_entity.pdbx_description
1 polymer ?
#
loop_
_entity_poly.entity_id
_entity_poly.type
_entity_poly.pdbx_seq_one_letter_code
_entity_poly.pdbx_strand_id
1 'polypeptide(L)'
;MSSIGQRERATQNRVVELFQNELEYDYYGDWQDRADNSNIEEAYLAEWLGKQGVNASLAALAIRDFKRAANMGDGKKLFHANKDVYSLLRISSAGMSAHGIASKMKPTAQPRLFK
;
A
#
# COMPACT_ATOMS: atom_id res chain seq x y z
N MET A 1 -29.68 -9.75 -15.11
CA MET A 1 -28.46 -10.04 -14.31
C MET A 1 -27.80 -11.25 -14.94
N SER A 2 -26.69 -11.07 -15.69
CA SER A 2 -26.02 -12.18 -16.36
C SER A 2 -25.35 -13.11 -15.34
N SER A 3 -25.26 -14.41 -15.65
CA SER A 3 -24.63 -15.43 -14.79
C SER A 3 -23.10 -15.32 -14.71
N ILE A 4 -22.52 -14.29 -15.33
CA ILE A 4 -21.08 -14.09 -15.46
C ILE A 4 -20.58 -13.40 -14.20
N GLY A 5 -19.58 -13.98 -13.53
CA GLY A 5 -18.92 -13.38 -12.36
C GLY A 5 -19.42 -13.86 -10.98
N GLN A 6 -20.52 -14.60 -10.87
CA GLN A 6 -21.02 -15.06 -9.56
C GLN A 6 -20.04 -15.98 -8.82
N ARG A 7 -19.40 -16.91 -9.54
CA ARG A 7 -18.38 -17.82 -8.96
C ARG A 7 -17.13 -17.05 -8.52
N GLU A 8 -16.77 -16.00 -9.25
CA GLU A 8 -15.63 -15.16 -8.93
C GLU A 8 -15.92 -14.27 -7.72
N ARG A 9 -17.09 -13.63 -7.66
CA ARG A 9 -17.52 -12.86 -6.48
C ARG A 9 -17.63 -13.74 -5.24
N ALA A 10 -18.16 -14.95 -5.35
CA ALA A 10 -18.18 -15.91 -4.24
C ALA A 10 -16.76 -16.27 -3.76
N THR A 11 -15.79 -16.36 -4.68
CA THR A 11 -14.38 -16.59 -4.34
C THR A 11 -13.76 -15.37 -3.67
N GLN A 12 -13.99 -14.17 -4.20
CA GLN A 12 -13.53 -12.91 -3.62
C GLN A 12 -14.04 -12.76 -2.18
N ASN A 13 -15.34 -13.01 -1.92
CA ASN A 13 -15.91 -12.93 -0.58
C ASN A 13 -15.24 -13.88 0.42
N ARG A 14 -14.93 -15.12 0.00
CA ARG A 14 -14.20 -16.07 0.86
C ARG A 14 -12.78 -15.61 1.17
N VAL A 15 -12.10 -15.00 0.20
CA VAL A 15 -10.77 -14.41 0.43
C VAL A 15 -10.88 -13.23 1.40
N VAL A 16 -11.89 -12.38 1.23
CA VAL A 16 -12.17 -11.24 2.12
C VAL A 16 -12.41 -11.71 3.56
N GLU A 17 -13.19 -12.79 3.75
CA GLU A 17 -13.42 -13.41 5.06
C GLU A 17 -12.13 -13.99 5.66
N LEU A 18 -11.30 -14.66 4.86
CA LEU A 18 -10.00 -15.19 5.32
C LEU A 18 -9.08 -14.07 5.83
N PHE A 19 -8.96 -12.98 5.07
CA PHE A 19 -8.09 -11.87 5.45
C PHE A 19 -8.58 -11.17 6.72
N GLN A 20 -9.89 -10.97 6.89
CA GLN A 20 -10.44 -10.34 8.09
C GLN A 20 -10.40 -11.24 9.32
N ASN A 21 -10.92 -12.47 9.19
CA ASN A 21 -11.23 -13.30 10.35
C ASN A 21 -10.03 -14.12 10.82
N GLU A 22 -9.17 -14.59 9.91
CA GLU A 22 -8.05 -15.48 10.24
C GLU A 22 -6.72 -14.74 10.27
N LEU A 23 -6.53 -13.73 9.41
CA LEU A 23 -5.26 -13.00 9.30
C LEU A 23 -5.28 -11.63 9.97
N GLU A 24 -6.42 -11.21 10.51
CA GLU A 24 -6.63 -9.94 11.22
C GLU A 24 -6.24 -8.72 10.37
N TYR A 25 -6.57 -8.74 9.07
CA TYR A 25 -6.43 -7.58 8.19
C TYR A 25 -7.65 -6.68 8.31
N ASP A 26 -7.41 -5.37 8.30
CA ASP A 26 -8.47 -4.38 8.20
C ASP A 26 -8.98 -4.35 6.75
N TYR A 27 -10.27 -4.63 6.56
CA TYR A 27 -10.93 -4.53 5.26
C TYR A 27 -11.52 -3.14 5.06
N TYR A 28 -11.11 -2.47 3.99
CA TYR A 28 -11.54 -1.10 3.70
C TYR A 28 -12.76 -0.98 2.77
N GLY A 29 -13.36 -2.10 2.38
CA GLY A 29 -14.51 -2.16 1.48
C GLY A 29 -14.12 -2.33 0.01
N ASP A 30 -15.13 -2.51 -0.85
CA ASP A 30 -14.97 -2.65 -2.30
C ASP A 30 -14.80 -1.27 -2.95
N TRP A 31 -13.62 -1.00 -3.53
CA TRP A 31 -13.29 0.28 -4.15
C TRP A 31 -13.24 0.22 -5.68
N GLN A 32 -13.81 -0.82 -6.30
CA GLN A 32 -13.77 -1.00 -7.76
C GLN A 32 -14.32 0.21 -8.53
N ASP A 33 -15.36 0.87 -8.00
CA ASP A 33 -16.08 1.98 -8.67
C ASP A 33 -15.75 3.36 -8.07
N ARG A 34 -14.74 3.45 -7.20
CA ARG A 34 -14.38 4.71 -6.54
C ARG A 34 -13.73 5.67 -7.55
N ALA A 35 -14.16 6.93 -7.54
CA ALA A 35 -13.43 8.00 -8.21
C ALA A 35 -12.00 8.11 -7.63
N ASP A 36 -11.03 8.43 -8.49
CA ASP A 36 -9.61 8.55 -8.11
C ASP A 36 -9.04 7.29 -7.43
N ASN A 37 -9.36 6.11 -7.99
CA ASN A 37 -8.78 4.86 -7.55
C ASN A 37 -7.25 4.88 -7.77
N SER A 38 -6.51 4.64 -6.69
CA SER A 38 -5.06 4.73 -6.68
C SER A 38 -4.45 3.56 -5.93
N ASN A 39 -3.29 3.15 -6.40
CA ASN A 39 -2.49 2.09 -5.81
C ASN A 39 -1.88 2.54 -4.47
N ILE A 40 -1.72 3.85 -4.29
CA ILE A 40 -1.14 4.47 -3.10
C ILE A 40 -2.21 5.38 -2.49
N GLU A 41 -2.66 5.02 -1.30
CA GLU A 41 -3.58 5.85 -0.52
C GLU A 41 -2.82 6.71 0.48
N GLU A 42 -2.67 7.98 0.15
CA GLU A 42 -1.78 8.89 0.89
C GLU A 42 -2.22 9.07 2.34
N ALA A 43 -3.53 9.19 2.59
CA ALA A 43 -4.08 9.39 3.94
C ALA A 43 -3.78 8.19 4.85
N TYR A 44 -4.09 6.96 4.41
CA TYR A 44 -3.83 5.74 5.17
C TYR A 44 -2.33 5.52 5.39
N LEU A 45 -1.51 5.78 4.37
CA LEU A 45 -0.06 5.65 4.48
C LEU A 45 0.53 6.69 5.45
N ALA A 46 0.06 7.95 5.41
CA ALA A 46 0.50 9.00 6.33
C ALA A 46 0.11 8.67 7.78
N GLU A 47 -1.13 8.22 8.01
CA GLU A 47 -1.59 7.81 9.34
C GLU A 47 -0.76 6.65 9.89
N TRP A 48 -0.51 5.63 9.07
CA TRP A 48 0.32 4.51 9.49
C TRP A 48 1.76 4.94 9.81
N LEU A 49 2.39 5.77 8.96
CA LEU A 49 3.72 6.31 9.23
C LEU A 49 3.76 7.12 10.53
N GLY A 50 2.69 7.88 10.82
CA GLY A 50 2.52 8.56 12.10
C GLY A 50 2.47 7.60 13.29
N LYS A 51 1.73 6.48 13.17
CA LYS A 51 1.71 5.41 14.20
C LYS A 51 3.10 4.78 14.40
N GLN A 52 3.94 4.77 13.37
CA GLN A 52 5.35 4.34 13.46
C GLN A 52 6.30 5.41 14.03
N GLY A 53 5.81 6.59 14.45
CA GLY A 53 6.64 7.66 15.01
C GLY A 53 7.37 8.52 13.97
N VAL A 54 6.96 8.43 12.71
CA VAL A 54 7.47 9.29 11.63
C VAL A 54 6.75 10.63 11.68
N ASN A 55 7.50 11.73 11.64
CA ASN A 55 6.87 13.06 11.63
C ASN A 55 6.19 13.35 10.27
N ALA A 56 5.27 14.31 10.25
CA ALA A 56 4.49 14.63 9.06
C ALA A 56 5.34 15.04 7.84
N SER A 57 6.41 15.82 8.06
CA SER A 57 7.30 16.26 6.98
C SER A 57 8.02 15.08 6.31
N LEU A 58 8.52 14.13 7.10
CA LEU A 58 9.17 12.93 6.58
C LEU A 58 8.17 11.97 5.94
N ALA A 59 6.96 11.87 6.48
CA ALA A 59 5.89 11.07 5.88
C ALA A 59 5.51 11.62 4.49
N ALA A 60 5.35 12.94 4.35
CA ALA A 60 5.06 13.57 3.06
C ALA A 60 6.17 13.33 2.02
N LEU A 61 7.44 13.38 2.44
CA LEU A 61 8.57 13.07 1.56
C LEU A 61 8.55 11.61 1.11
N ALA A 62 8.31 10.67 2.03
CA ALA A 62 8.22 9.25 1.70
C ALA A 62 7.07 8.98 0.70
N ILE A 63 5.89 9.54 0.95
CA ILE A 63 4.73 9.41 0.07
C ILE A 63 5.04 9.96 -1.34
N ARG A 64 5.68 11.12 -1.43
CA ARG A 64 6.10 11.70 -2.71
C ARG A 64 7.05 10.78 -3.46
N ASP A 65 8.02 10.18 -2.79
CA ASP A 65 8.99 9.26 -3.41
C ASP A 65 8.31 7.97 -3.89
N PHE A 66 7.35 7.43 -3.12
CA PHE A 66 6.49 6.32 -3.55
C PHE A 66 5.68 6.65 -4.80
N LYS A 67 5.03 7.83 -4.85
CA LYS A 67 4.28 8.28 -6.03
C LYS A 67 5.17 8.44 -7.25
N ARG A 68 6.40 8.95 -7.08
CA ARG A 68 7.37 9.06 -8.16
C ARG A 68 7.79 7.69 -8.68
N ALA A 69 8.03 6.72 -7.81
CA ALA A 69 8.39 5.35 -8.20
C ALA A 69 7.25 4.65 -8.96
N ALA A 70 6.02 4.81 -8.49
CA ALA A 70 4.82 4.24 -9.08
C ALA A 70 4.38 4.92 -10.39
N ASN A 71 4.92 6.10 -10.72
CA ASN A 71 4.56 6.80 -11.95
C ASN A 71 4.98 5.99 -13.19
N MET A 72 4.03 5.79 -14.10
CA MET A 72 4.18 5.04 -15.36
C MET A 72 4.40 5.92 -16.61
N GLY A 73 4.66 7.22 -16.43
CA GLY A 73 4.96 8.15 -17.55
C GLY A 73 6.12 7.71 -18.46
N ASP A 74 6.21 8.35 -19.64
CA ASP A 74 7.33 8.26 -20.60
C ASP A 74 7.70 6.86 -21.11
N GLY A 75 6.72 5.97 -21.28
CA GLY A 75 6.95 4.63 -21.83
C GLY A 75 7.64 3.68 -20.85
N LYS A 76 7.66 4.02 -19.55
CA LYS A 76 8.15 3.14 -18.48
C LYS A 76 7.30 1.87 -18.42
N LYS A 77 7.96 0.71 -18.52
CA LYS A 77 7.27 -0.59 -18.37
C LYS A 77 6.80 -0.78 -16.93
N LEU A 78 5.64 -1.42 -16.77
CA LEU A 78 5.06 -1.78 -15.47
C LEU A 78 6.08 -2.48 -14.55
N PHE A 79 6.91 -3.36 -15.11
CA PHE A 79 7.99 -4.02 -14.36
C PHE A 79 8.94 -3.03 -13.67
N HIS A 80 9.35 -1.95 -14.34
CA HIS A 80 10.26 -0.97 -13.76
C HIS A 80 9.58 -0.15 -12.67
N ALA A 81 8.33 0.27 -12.87
CA ALA A 81 7.56 0.95 -11.84
C ALA A 81 7.40 0.08 -10.59
N ASN A 82 7.04 -1.20 -10.76
CA ASN A 82 6.95 -2.16 -9.67
C ASN A 82 8.31 -2.38 -8.99
N LYS A 83 9.38 -2.57 -9.77
CA LYS A 83 10.74 -2.75 -9.24
C LYS A 83 11.15 -1.57 -8.35
N ASP A 84 10.92 -0.33 -8.80
CA ASP A 84 11.28 0.87 -8.04
C ASP A 84 10.49 0.96 -6.73
N VAL A 85 9.18 0.69 -6.76
CA VAL A 85 8.33 0.64 -5.57
C VAL A 85 8.81 -0.44 -4.58
N TYR A 86 9.07 -1.65 -5.06
CA TYR A 86 9.57 -2.74 -4.22
C TYR A 86 10.97 -2.47 -3.68
N SER A 87 11.82 -1.78 -4.44
CA SER A 87 13.12 -1.33 -3.94
C SER A 87 12.95 -0.38 -2.76
N LEU A 88 12.00 0.57 -2.81
CA LEU A 88 11.71 1.43 -1.66
C LEU A 88 11.20 0.62 -0.44
N LEU A 89 10.30 -0.34 -0.65
CA LEU A 89 9.78 -1.19 0.43
C LEU A 89 10.85 -2.09 1.05
N ARG A 90 11.67 -2.74 0.21
CA ARG A 90 12.65 -3.75 0.64
C ARG A 90 13.94 -3.14 1.18
N ILE A 91 14.38 -2.01 0.61
CA ILE A 91 15.54 -1.27 1.12
C ILE A 91 15.18 -0.56 2.43
N SER A 92 13.91 -0.48 2.86
CA SER A 92 13.54 0.11 4.15
C SER A 92 14.04 -0.66 5.39
N SER A 93 14.66 -1.84 5.25
CA SER A 93 15.48 -2.41 6.34
C SER A 93 16.89 -1.81 6.42
N ALA A 94 17.34 -1.05 5.42
CA ALA A 94 18.70 -0.48 5.33
C ALA A 94 18.81 0.95 4.75
N GLY A 95 17.75 1.59 4.22
CA GLY A 95 17.94 2.72 3.29
C GLY A 95 16.75 3.65 3.07
N MET A 96 15.90 3.88 4.08
CA MET A 96 15.36 5.23 4.29
C MET A 96 16.43 6.15 4.93
N SER A 97 17.70 6.01 4.55
CA SER A 97 18.83 6.68 5.20
C SER A 97 19.02 8.13 4.76
N ALA A 98 18.37 8.57 3.67
CA ALA A 98 18.38 9.99 3.31
C ALA A 98 17.59 10.87 4.31
N HIS A 99 16.69 10.28 5.11
CA HIS A 99 15.75 11.02 5.96
C HIS A 99 15.56 10.43 7.37
N GLY A 100 16.32 9.40 7.76
CA GLY A 100 16.34 8.86 9.13
C GLY A 100 15.07 8.11 9.57
N ILE A 101 14.22 7.67 8.63
CA ILE A 101 12.92 7.07 8.96
C ILE A 101 13.05 5.63 9.49
N ALA A 102 14.03 4.87 8.97
CA ALA A 102 14.28 3.49 9.40
C ALA A 102 14.68 3.35 10.87
N SER A 103 15.30 4.39 11.47
CA SER A 103 15.66 4.39 12.90
C SER A 103 14.47 4.66 13.82
N LYS A 104 13.34 5.14 13.30
CA LYS A 104 12.17 5.56 14.11
C LYS A 104 11.02 4.56 14.06
N MET A 105 10.98 3.69 13.04
CA MET A 105 9.97 2.64 12.95
C MET A 105 10.14 1.66 14.13
N LYS A 106 9.09 1.52 14.94
CA LYS A 106 9.03 0.44 15.92
C LYS A 106 9.00 -0.90 15.19
N PRO A 107 9.56 -1.98 15.77
CA PRO A 107 9.41 -3.33 15.24
C PRO A 107 7.96 -3.77 15.45
N THR A 108 7.07 -3.26 14.62
CA THR A 108 5.65 -3.60 14.61
C THR A 108 5.27 -3.91 13.18
N ALA A 109 4.40 -4.91 13.04
CA ALA A 109 3.95 -5.42 11.74
C ALA A 109 3.52 -4.27 10.82
N GLN A 110 3.91 -4.36 9.55
CA GLN A 110 3.36 -3.54 8.47
C GLN A 110 1.83 -3.54 8.58
N PRO A 111 1.15 -2.44 8.23
CA PRO A 111 -0.28 -2.40 8.36
C PRO A 111 -0.84 -3.45 7.40
N ARG A 112 -1.57 -4.39 7.97
CA ARG A 112 -2.18 -5.49 7.26
C ARG A 112 -3.45 -4.96 6.58
N LEU A 113 -3.23 -4.21 5.50
CA LEU A 113 -4.27 -3.53 4.76
C LEU A 113 -4.57 -4.31 3.50
N PHE A 114 -5.85 -4.59 3.26
CA PHE A 114 -6.29 -5.14 1.99
C PHE A 114 -7.61 -4.49 1.56
N LYS A 115 -7.72 -4.30 0.25
CA LYS A 115 -8.91 -3.79 -0.45
C LYS A 115 -9.40 -4.88 -1.38
#